data_AF-U4QYK5-F1
#
_entry.id   AF-U4QYK5-F1
#
_cell.length_a   1.000
_cell.length_b   1.000
_cell.length_c   1.000
_cell.angle_alpha   90.00
_cell.angle_beta   90.00
_cell.angle_gamma   90.00
#
_symmetry.space_group_name_H-M   'P 1'
#
loop_
_entity.id
_entity.type
_entity.pdbx_description
1 polymer ?
#
loop_
_entity_poly.entity_id
_entity_poly.type
_entity_poly.pdbx_seq_one_letter_code
_entity_poly.pdbx_strand_id
1 'polypeptide(L)'
;MKQKSNIILGIYDLVLGITAIVIGIQMIQSNSGIFSEYPTEWLFKLPFNSWVQPGIIAILLFGAGNIFSAIMCLNDSFNMSWLSSALVGLMLLICVIAQVTILGEWYLPSVEFFAAGIIQIFISGYALTTRKIS
;
A
#
# COMPACT_ATOMS: atom_id res chain seq x y z
N MET A 1 13.97 -19.18 -12.26
CA MET A 1 12.60 -18.60 -12.23
C MET A 1 12.40 -17.72 -11.00
N LYS A 2 12.81 -18.16 -9.80
CA LYS A 2 12.82 -17.41 -8.53
C LYS A 2 13.28 -15.94 -8.64
N GLN A 3 14.43 -15.69 -9.27
CA GLN A 3 14.98 -14.34 -9.42
C GLN A 3 14.06 -13.41 -10.23
N LYS A 4 13.44 -13.91 -11.30
CA LYS A 4 12.52 -13.10 -12.13
C LYS A 4 11.25 -12.70 -11.36
N SER A 5 10.66 -13.62 -10.59
CA SER A 5 9.47 -13.31 -9.78
C SER A 5 9.77 -12.32 -8.65
N ASN A 6 10.97 -12.41 -8.04
CA ASN A 6 11.41 -11.44 -7.03
C ASN A 6 11.59 -10.04 -7.62
N ILE A 7 12.16 -9.93 -8.82
CA ILE A 7 12.31 -8.65 -9.50
C ILE A 7 10.95 -8.01 -9.81
N ILE A 8 10.00 -8.79 -10.32
CA ILE A 8 8.64 -8.30 -10.61
C ILE A 8 7.98 -7.77 -9.33
N LEU A 9 8.02 -8.54 -8.24
CA LEU A 9 7.45 -8.14 -6.96
C LEU A 9 8.14 -6.89 -6.41
N GLY A 10 9.48 -6.85 -6.48
CA GLY A 10 10.25 -5.70 -5.99
C GLY A 10 10.01 -4.42 -6.76
N ILE A 11 9.86 -4.48 -8.09
CA ILE A 11 9.49 -3.32 -8.92
C ILE A 11 8.08 -2.84 -8.56
N TYR A 12 7.15 -3.78 -8.40
CA TYR A 12 5.78 -3.46 -8.04
C TYR A 12 5.70 -2.77 -6.67
N ASP A 13 6.37 -3.32 -5.66
CA ASP A 13 6.49 -2.72 -4.34
C ASP A 13 7.13 -1.32 -4.42
N LEU A 14 8.18 -1.15 -5.22
CA LEU A 14 8.83 0.16 -5.37
C LEU A 14 7.87 1.22 -5.93
N VAL A 15 7.07 0.87 -6.94
CA VAL A 15 6.05 1.76 -7.50
C VAL A 15 5.01 2.12 -6.44
N LEU A 16 4.45 1.13 -5.72
CA LEU A 16 3.49 1.37 -4.65
C LEU A 16 4.07 2.26 -3.54
N GLY A 17 5.31 2.01 -3.14
CA GLY A 17 6.00 2.79 -2.11
C GLY A 17 6.16 4.25 -2.51
N ILE A 18 6.63 4.52 -3.72
CA ILE A 18 6.79 5.89 -4.23
C ILE A 18 5.41 6.58 -4.33
N THR A 19 4.41 5.90 -4.90
CA THR A 19 3.06 6.46 -5.04
C THR A 19 2.45 6.79 -3.68
N ALA A 20 2.57 5.90 -2.69
CA ALA A 20 2.06 6.14 -1.34
C ALA A 20 2.76 7.34 -0.66
N ILE A 21 4.06 7.52 -0.88
CA ILE A 21 4.79 8.69 -0.37
C ILE A 21 4.29 9.96 -1.04
N VAL A 22 4.15 9.98 -2.36
CA VAL A 22 3.67 11.16 -3.10
C VAL A 22 2.26 11.54 -2.64
N ILE A 23 1.34 10.57 -2.54
CA ILE A 23 -0.02 10.81 -2.05
C ILE A 23 0.02 11.31 -0.61
N GLY A 24 0.79 10.69 0.27
CA GLY A 24 0.87 11.11 1.66
C GLY A 24 1.46 12.52 1.84
N ILE A 25 2.42 12.92 1.01
CA ILE A 25 2.94 14.30 0.99
C ILE A 25 1.83 15.27 0.57
N GLN A 26 1.06 14.95 -0.47
CA GLN A 26 -0.07 15.79 -0.91
C GLN A 26 -1.14 15.92 0.18
N MET A 27 -1.42 14.84 0.92
CA MET A 27 -2.34 14.84 2.05
C MET A 27 -1.84 15.70 3.22
N ILE A 28 -0.53 15.72 3.50
CA ILE A 28 0.05 16.57 4.56
C ILE A 28 0.08 18.04 4.14
N GLN A 29 0.37 18.32 2.87
CA GLN A 29 0.46 19.67 2.33
C GLN A 29 -0.91 20.31 2.03
N SER A 30 -2.02 19.71 2.51
CA SER A 30 -3.47 19.94 2.30
C SER A 30 -3.96 21.38 2.10
N ASN A 31 -3.35 22.14 1.20
CA ASN A 31 -3.58 23.56 0.93
C ASN A 31 -4.05 23.78 -0.51
N SER A 32 -4.09 22.72 -1.33
CA SER A 32 -4.58 22.76 -2.72
C SER A 32 -4.88 21.35 -3.25
N GLY A 33 -5.71 21.25 -4.29
CA GLY A 33 -6.03 19.98 -4.97
C GLY A 33 -7.07 19.12 -4.24
N ILE A 34 -7.04 17.81 -4.48
CA ILE A 34 -8.05 16.84 -4.01
C ILE A 34 -8.09 16.73 -2.46
N PHE A 35 -7.01 17.13 -1.78
CA PHE A 35 -6.90 17.10 -0.32
C PHE A 35 -6.99 18.49 0.32
N SER A 36 -7.54 19.50 -0.38
CA SER A 36 -7.64 20.87 0.15
C SER A 36 -8.59 21.00 1.35
N GLU A 37 -9.63 20.18 1.40
CA GLU A 37 -10.60 20.17 2.50
C GLU A 37 -10.81 18.74 3.00
N TYR A 38 -10.85 18.56 4.32
CA TYR A 38 -11.21 17.30 4.94
C TYR A 38 -12.74 17.22 5.05
N PRO A 39 -13.40 16.17 4.52
CA PRO A 39 -14.86 16.10 4.52
C PRO A 39 -15.45 16.16 5.92
N THR A 40 -16.41 17.05 6.14
CA THR A 40 -17.01 17.23 7.47
C THR A 40 -17.78 16.01 7.95
N GLU A 41 -18.32 15.21 7.02
CA GLU A 41 -19.02 13.97 7.33
C GLU A 41 -18.08 12.91 7.91
N TRP A 42 -16.78 13.01 7.63
CA TRP A 42 -15.78 12.05 8.09
C TRP A 42 -15.33 12.33 9.53
N LEU A 43 -15.52 13.56 10.03
CA LEU A 43 -15.12 13.96 11.40
C LEU A 43 -15.80 13.13 12.49
N PHE A 44 -17.00 12.63 12.23
CA PHE A 44 -17.78 11.83 13.18
C PHE A 44 -17.66 10.32 12.94
N LYS A 45 -17.02 9.90 11.84
CA LYS A 45 -16.89 8.49 11.46
C LYS A 45 -15.46 7.97 11.62
N LEU A 46 -14.47 8.80 11.33
CA LEU A 46 -13.05 8.44 11.37
C LEU A 46 -12.35 9.07 12.58
N PRO A 47 -11.30 8.44 13.12
CA PRO A 47 -10.52 8.98 14.23
C PRO A 47 -9.55 10.08 13.77
N PHE A 48 -9.88 10.82 12.71
CA PHE A 48 -9.04 11.85 12.12
C PHE A 48 -9.84 13.12 11.89
N ASN A 49 -9.19 14.25 12.14
CA ASN A 49 -9.74 15.59 11.94
C ASN A 49 -9.10 16.34 10.76
N SER A 50 -8.14 15.72 10.07
CA SER A 50 -7.46 16.29 8.91
C SER A 50 -6.84 15.19 8.05
N TRP A 51 -6.36 15.55 6.87
CA TRP A 51 -5.61 14.66 5.98
C TRP A 51 -4.19 14.35 6.45
N VAL A 52 -3.65 15.11 7.42
CA VAL A 52 -2.26 14.97 7.88
C VAL A 52 -2.01 13.59 8.48
N GLN A 53 -2.87 13.10 9.38
CA GLN A 53 -2.66 11.81 10.03
C GLN A 53 -2.75 10.65 9.03
N PRO A 54 -3.78 10.55 8.15
CA PRO A 54 -3.78 9.59 7.06
C PRO A 54 -2.56 9.70 6.14
N GLY A 55 -2.08 10.92 5.84
CA GLY A 55 -0.89 11.15 5.02
C GLY A 55 0.39 10.60 5.65
N ILE A 56 0.56 10.76 6.96
CA ILE A 56 1.69 10.17 7.71
C ILE A 56 1.60 8.64 7.66
N ILE A 57 0.41 8.05 7.83
CA ILE A 57 0.21 6.60 7.71
C ILE A 57 0.56 6.13 6.29
N ALA A 58 0.11 6.86 5.26
CA ALA A 58 0.44 6.56 3.86
C ALA A 58 1.95 6.52 3.62
N ILE A 59 2.70 7.51 4.11
CA ILE A 59 4.16 7.57 3.96
C ILE A 59 4.85 6.46 4.76
N LEU A 60 4.58 6.35 6.06
CA LEU A 60 5.37 5.49 6.94
C LEU A 60 5.01 4.01 6.78
N LEU A 61 3.71 3.72 6.70
CA LEU A 61 3.24 2.34 6.72
C LEU A 61 3.27 1.74 5.32
N PHE A 62 2.68 2.43 4.35
CA PHE A 62 2.58 1.92 2.98
C PHE A 62 3.77 2.35 2.11
N GLY A 63 4.26 3.58 2.25
CA GLY A 63 5.44 4.06 1.55
C GLY A 63 6.70 3.30 1.95
N ALA A 64 7.12 3.48 3.20
CA ALA A 64 8.34 2.84 3.70
C ALA A 64 8.23 1.31 3.77
N GLY A 65 7.06 0.77 4.12
CA GLY A 65 6.82 -0.68 4.13
C GLY A 65 6.99 -1.33 2.75
N ASN A 66 6.50 -0.68 1.69
CA ASN A 66 6.71 -1.17 0.33
C ASN A 66 8.14 -0.95 -0.15
N ILE A 67 8.80 0.19 0.17
CA ILE A 67 10.22 0.38 -0.16
C ILE A 67 11.09 -0.69 0.50
N PHE A 68 10.83 -1.00 1.77
CA PHE A 68 11.53 -2.07 2.48
C PHE A 68 11.32 -3.43 1.79
N SER A 69 10.08 -3.75 1.43
CA SER A 69 9.75 -4.99 0.70
C SER A 69 10.42 -5.04 -0.68
N ALA A 70 10.50 -3.91 -1.39
CA ALA A 70 11.21 -3.78 -2.66
C ALA A 70 12.70 -4.07 -2.49
N ILE A 71 13.36 -3.47 -1.49
CA ILE A 71 14.77 -3.72 -1.20
C ILE A 71 15.01 -5.20 -0.89
N MET A 72 14.16 -5.83 -0.07
CA MET A 72 14.26 -7.26 0.24
C MET A 72 14.04 -8.15 -0.99
N CYS A 73 13.19 -7.74 -1.93
CA CYS A 73 12.93 -8.51 -3.14
C CYS A 73 14.03 -8.36 -4.18
N LEU A 74 14.59 -7.15 -4.34
CA LEU A 74 15.65 -6.87 -5.31
C LEU A 74 17.02 -7.34 -4.83
N ASN A 75 17.26 -7.33 -3.51
CA ASN A 75 18.42 -7.97 -2.91
C ASN A 75 18.07 -9.44 -2.68
N ASP A 76 18.52 -10.32 -3.58
CA ASP A 76 18.23 -11.77 -3.58
C ASP A 76 18.80 -12.54 -2.36
N SER A 77 19.25 -11.84 -1.32
CA SER A 77 19.78 -12.36 -0.06
C SER A 77 18.69 -12.82 0.91
N PHE A 78 17.43 -12.41 0.73
CA PHE A 78 16.35 -12.71 1.68
C PHE A 78 15.42 -13.84 1.20
N ASN A 79 15.41 -14.94 1.95
CA ASN A 79 14.62 -16.13 1.61
C ASN A 79 13.10 -15.96 1.80
N MET A 80 12.64 -14.92 2.49
CA MET A 80 11.22 -14.64 2.77
C MET A 80 10.77 -13.24 2.33
N SER A 81 11.44 -12.64 1.32
CA SER A 81 11.07 -11.30 0.83
C SER A 81 9.61 -11.18 0.36
N TRP A 82 9.07 -12.25 -0.24
CA TRP A 82 7.64 -12.33 -0.63
C TRP A 82 6.67 -12.15 0.55
N LEU A 83 7.07 -12.56 1.76
CA LEU A 83 6.22 -12.47 2.94
C LEU A 83 6.06 -11.01 3.39
N SER A 84 7.12 -10.20 3.31
CA SER A 84 7.06 -8.77 3.62
C SER A 84 6.05 -8.06 2.72
N SER A 85 6.15 -8.26 1.41
CA SER A 85 5.22 -7.68 0.43
C SER A 85 3.78 -8.17 0.67
N ALA A 86 3.59 -9.47 0.93
CA ALA A 86 2.27 -10.01 1.23
C ALA A 86 1.64 -9.39 2.49
N LEU A 87 2.43 -9.15 3.55
CA LEU A 87 1.93 -8.53 4.78
C LEU A 87 1.51 -7.07 4.56
N VAL A 88 2.32 -6.31 3.82
CA VAL A 88 1.99 -4.91 3.50
C VAL A 88 0.75 -4.84 2.60
N GLY A 89 0.65 -5.69 1.58
CA GLY A 89 -0.53 -5.79 0.72
C GLY A 89 -1.79 -6.21 1.47
N LEU A 90 -1.70 -7.18 2.38
CA LEU A 90 -2.82 -7.61 3.21
C LEU A 90 -3.29 -6.48 4.14
N MET A 91 -2.34 -5.77 4.75
CA MET A 91 -2.65 -4.63 5.59
C MET A 91 -3.34 -3.51 4.81
N LEU A 92 -2.92 -3.24 3.58
CA LEU A 92 -3.60 -2.29 2.69
C LEU A 92 -5.05 -2.70 2.44
N LEU A 93 -5.31 -3.99 2.14
CA LEU A 93 -6.67 -4.50 1.94
C LEU A 93 -7.53 -4.34 3.20
N ILE A 94 -6.98 -4.66 4.38
CA ILE A 94 -7.68 -4.51 5.65
C ILE A 94 -8.04 -3.04 5.89
N CYS A 95 -7.11 -2.12 5.66
CA CYS A 95 -7.36 -0.69 5.81
C CYS A 95 -8.44 -0.17 4.85
N VAL A 96 -8.42 -0.59 3.60
CA VAL A 96 -9.45 -0.19 2.61
C VAL A 96 -10.82 -0.76 2.98
N ILE A 97 -10.90 -2.04 3.34
CA ILE A 97 -12.16 -2.67 3.77
C ILE A 97 -12.70 -1.96 5.01
N ALA A 98 -11.85 -1.66 6.00
CA ALA A 98 -12.25 -0.92 7.19
C ALA A 98 -12.77 0.48 6.84
N GLN A 99 -12.05 1.22 6.00
CA GLN A 99 -12.45 2.55 5.55
C GLN A 99 -13.81 2.54 4.83
N VAL A 100 -14.02 1.62 3.89
CA VAL A 100 -15.30 1.48 3.18
C VAL A 100 -16.43 1.09 4.13
N THR A 101 -16.17 0.19 5.09
CA THR A 101 -17.18 -0.24 6.07
C THR A 101 -17.57 0.90 7.01
N ILE A 102 -16.60 1.69 7.47
CA ILE A 102 -16.85 2.82 8.38
C ILE A 102 -17.56 3.96 7.66
N LEU A 103 -17.16 4.27 6.42
CA LEU A 103 -17.77 5.37 5.67
C LEU A 103 -19.12 4.98 5.04
N GLY A 104 -19.32 3.69 4.73
CA GLY A 104 -20.50 3.15 4.07
C GLY A 104 -20.50 3.35 2.56
N GLU A 105 -19.38 3.80 1.97
CA GLU A 105 -19.27 4.22 0.58
C GLU A 105 -17.94 3.78 -0.03
N TRP A 106 -17.96 3.51 -1.34
CA TRP A 106 -16.77 3.30 -2.15
C TRP A 106 -16.39 4.60 -2.86
N TYR A 107 -15.17 5.06 -2.64
CA TYR A 107 -14.59 6.15 -3.41
C TYR A 107 -13.63 5.58 -4.46
N LEU A 108 -13.35 6.35 -5.51
CA LEU A 108 -12.41 5.93 -6.56
C LEU A 108 -11.04 5.51 -5.98
N PRO A 109 -10.41 6.26 -5.07
CA PRO A 109 -9.14 5.84 -4.46
C PRO A 109 -9.25 4.53 -3.66
N SER A 110 -10.41 4.26 -3.04
CA SER A 110 -10.65 3.00 -2.33
C SER A 110 -10.59 1.81 -3.29
N VAL A 111 -11.17 1.93 -4.48
CA VAL A 111 -11.14 0.88 -5.50
C VAL A 111 -9.71 0.66 -6.02
N GLU A 112 -8.97 1.74 -6.27
CA GLU A 112 -7.58 1.68 -6.73
C GLU A 112 -6.66 1.01 -5.71
N PHE A 113 -6.75 1.40 -4.43
CA PHE A 113 -5.98 0.77 -3.36
C PHE A 113 -6.38 -0.68 -3.09
N PHE A 114 -7.67 -1.01 -3.23
CA PHE A 114 -8.13 -2.39 -3.15
C PHE A 114 -7.52 -3.25 -4.25
N ALA A 115 -7.59 -2.79 -5.51
CA ALA A 115 -6.99 -3.48 -6.64
C ALA A 115 -5.47 -3.63 -6.48
N ALA A 116 -4.78 -2.58 -6.01
CA ALA A 116 -3.35 -2.62 -5.74
C ALA A 116 -3.00 -3.69 -4.69
N GLY A 117 -3.71 -3.74 -3.56
CA GLY A 117 -3.50 -4.77 -2.54
C GLY A 117 -3.74 -6.18 -3.06
N ILE A 118 -4.80 -6.39 -3.85
CA ILE A 118 -5.10 -7.70 -4.47
C ILE A 118 -3.96 -8.13 -5.41
N ILE A 119 -3.51 -7.24 -6.30
CA ILE A 119 -2.40 -7.51 -7.22
C ILE A 119 -1.13 -7.85 -6.43
N GLN A 120 -0.83 -7.09 -5.37
CA GLN A 120 0.34 -7.35 -4.51
C GLN A 120 0.31 -8.76 -3.91
N ILE A 121 -0.83 -9.21 -3.41
CA ILE A 121 -1.02 -10.55 -2.85
C ILE A 121 -0.83 -11.63 -3.94
N PHE A 122 -1.39 -11.44 -5.13
CA PHE A 122 -1.25 -12.40 -6.22
C PHE A 122 0.21 -12.53 -6.69
N ILE A 123 0.92 -11.42 -6.85
CA ILE A 123 2.34 -11.45 -7.24
C ILE A 123 3.18 -12.10 -6.13
N SER A 124 2.87 -11.82 -4.85
CA SER A 124 3.52 -12.46 -3.70
C SER A 124 3.29 -13.98 -3.69
N GLY A 125 2.07 -14.43 -3.96
CA GLY A 125 1.73 -15.85 -4.10
C GLY A 125 2.48 -16.51 -5.25
N TYR A 126 2.56 -15.85 -6.40
CA TYR A 126 3.35 -16.31 -7.53
C TYR A 126 4.84 -16.45 -7.15
N ALA A 127 5.42 -15.45 -6.50
CA ALA A 127 6.81 -15.49 -6.03
C ALA A 127 7.08 -16.60 -5.00
N LEU A 128 6.09 -16.99 -4.18
CA LEU A 128 6.18 -18.15 -3.29
C LEU A 128 6.19 -19.47 -4.07
N THR A 129 5.30 -19.63 -5.05
CA THR A 129 5.19 -20.87 -5.83
C THR A 129 6.44 -21.16 -6.67
N THR A 130 7.04 -20.13 -7.28
CA THR A 130 8.28 -20.27 -8.07
C THR A 130 9.50 -20.64 -7.22
N ARG A 131 9.43 -20.44 -5.89
CA ARG A 131 10.45 -20.87 -4.93
C ARG A 131 10.31 -22.33 -4.54
N LYS A 132 9.08 -22.85 -4.38
CA LYS A 132 8.85 -24.27 -4.01
C LYS A 132 9.20 -25.26 -5.13
N ILE A 133 9.25 -24.77 -6.37
CA ILE A 133 9.51 -25.57 -7.59
C ILE A 133 11.00 -25.53 -7.98
N SER A 134 11.81 -24.71 -7.31
CA SER A 134 13.26 -24.55 -7.54
C SER A 134 14.09 -25.26 -6.49
#